data_AF-A0A1C5TM43-F1
#
_entry.id   AF-A0A1C5TM43-F1
#
_cell.length_a   1.000
_cell.length_b   1.000
_cell.length_c   1.000
_cell.angle_alpha   90.00
_cell.angle_beta   90.00
_cell.angle_gamma   90.00
#
_symmetry.space_group_name_H-M   'P 1'
#
loop_
_entity.id
_entity.type
_entity.pdbx_description
1 polymer ?
#
loop_
_entity_poly.entity_id
_entity_poly.type
_entity_poly.pdbx_seq_one_letter_code
_entity_poly.pdbx_strand_id
1 'polypeptide(L)'
;MQKHDKMVALAKEKSAEMTETAITAIETMYRKNIKISVAELTKLTGLSRGFFYNNPNVKQVMMELKEKQQGMILRNPKSDAIAKAQEARIKSLEQKLSDSVPKNEYESLQKKYEELQVKYSQMKKGTLLKMYDQL
;
A
#
# COMPACT_ATOMS: atom_id res chain seq x y z
N MET A 1 3.71 57.40 18.44
CA MET A 1 3.21 56.14 17.84
C MET A 1 4.32 55.07 17.87
N GLN A 2 4.67 54.50 19.03
CA GLN A 2 6.03 53.94 19.21
C GLN A 2 6.19 52.50 19.76
N LYS A 3 5.23 51.91 20.48
CA LYS A 3 5.36 50.51 20.98
C LYS A 3 4.13 49.66 20.67
N HIS A 4 2.93 50.20 20.90
CA HIS A 4 1.68 49.48 20.62
C HIS A 4 1.49 49.19 19.12
N ASP A 5 1.75 50.15 18.25
CA ASP A 5 1.60 49.96 16.80
C ASP A 5 2.53 48.88 16.25
N LYS A 6 3.77 48.81 16.75
CA LYS A 6 4.75 47.77 16.41
C LYS A 6 4.32 46.39 16.92
N MET A 7 3.83 46.32 18.16
CA MET A 7 3.33 45.07 18.74
C MET A 7 2.12 44.53 17.97
N VAL A 8 1.19 45.41 17.59
CA VAL A 8 0.02 45.04 16.78
C VAL A 8 0.44 44.56 15.39
N ALA A 9 1.41 45.21 14.75
CA ALA A 9 1.93 44.79 13.46
C ALA A 9 2.57 43.40 13.53
N LEU A 10 3.45 43.15 14.50
CA LEU A 10 4.08 41.84 14.73
C LEU A 10 3.05 40.74 15.01
N ALA A 11 2.01 41.04 15.78
CA ALA A 11 0.94 40.08 16.06
C ALA A 11 0.13 39.73 14.79
N LYS A 12 -0.14 40.72 13.93
CA LYS A 12 -0.82 40.51 12.64
C LYS A 12 0.01 39.67 11.69
N GLU A 13 1.30 39.96 11.58
CA GLU A 13 2.25 39.22 10.75
C GLU A 13 2.33 37.75 11.20
N LYS A 14 2.57 37.52 12.50
CA LYS A 14 2.59 36.16 13.06
C LYS A 14 1.26 35.43 12.85
N SER A 15 0.13 36.13 12.97
CA SER A 15 -1.19 35.55 12.69
C SER A 15 -1.35 35.18 11.21
N ALA A 16 -0.76 35.95 10.29
CA ALA A 16 -0.77 35.65 8.86
C ALA A 16 0.07 34.41 8.54
N GLU A 17 1.28 34.29 9.10
CA GLU A 17 2.14 33.11 8.96
C GLU A 17 1.45 31.83 9.48
N MET A 18 0.80 31.91 10.65
CA MET A 18 0.02 30.80 11.20
C MET A 18 -1.15 30.42 10.29
N THR A 19 -1.79 31.42 9.65
CA THR A 19 -2.90 31.21 8.72
C THR A 19 -2.41 30.49 7.46
N GLU A 20 -1.31 30.94 6.88
CA GLU A 20 -0.68 30.32 5.72
C GLU A 20 -0.29 28.87 6.02
N THR A 21 0.41 28.64 7.14
CA THR A 21 0.82 27.30 7.60
C THR A 21 -0.38 26.36 7.70
N ALA A 22 -1.49 26.84 8.28
CA ALA A 22 -2.72 26.06 8.40
C ALA A 22 -3.32 25.71 7.03
N ILE A 23 -3.42 26.68 6.12
CA ILE A 23 -3.98 26.50 4.77
C ILE A 23 -3.11 25.51 3.97
N THR A 24 -1.79 25.70 3.95
CA THR A 24 -0.86 24.78 3.26
C THR A 24 -0.98 23.36 3.79
N ALA A 25 -1.16 23.17 5.10
CA ALA A 25 -1.37 21.84 5.67
C ALA A 25 -2.69 21.21 5.23
N ILE A 26 -3.79 21.98 5.19
CA ILE A 26 -5.10 21.50 4.70
C ILE A 26 -4.99 21.09 3.23
N GLU A 27 -4.38 21.92 2.38
CA GLU A 27 -4.16 21.61 0.96
C GLU A 27 -3.28 20.37 0.77
N THR A 28 -2.24 20.23 1.58
CA THR A 28 -1.36 19.06 1.53
C THR A 28 -2.12 17.77 1.86
N MET A 29 -2.98 17.81 2.88
CA MET A 29 -3.85 16.68 3.23
C MET A 29 -4.82 16.36 2.09
N TYR A 30 -5.41 17.39 1.46
CA TYR A 30 -6.27 17.23 0.29
C TYR A 30 -5.54 16.52 -0.87
N ARG A 31 -4.39 17.05 -1.30
CA ARG A 31 -3.60 16.52 -2.42
C ARG A 31 -3.14 15.08 -2.20
N LYS A 32 -2.88 14.70 -0.94
CA LYS A 32 -2.46 13.34 -0.57
C LYS A 32 -3.64 12.38 -0.32
N ASN A 33 -4.89 12.83 -0.53
CA ASN A 33 -6.11 12.10 -0.19
C ASN A 33 -6.15 11.64 1.28
N ILE A 34 -5.48 12.37 2.18
CA ILE A 34 -5.52 12.08 3.62
C ILE A 34 -6.74 12.77 4.20
N LYS A 35 -7.48 12.09 5.09
CA LYS A 35 -8.65 12.66 5.76
C LYS A 35 -8.34 13.99 6.45
N ILE A 36 -8.89 15.09 5.96
CA ILE A 36 -8.75 16.40 6.60
C ILE A 36 -9.48 16.38 7.95
N SER A 37 -8.74 16.52 9.04
CA SER A 37 -9.30 16.59 10.40
C SER A 37 -8.48 17.51 11.28
N VAL A 38 -9.13 18.18 12.23
CA VAL A 38 -8.45 19.12 13.14
C VAL A 38 -7.42 18.40 14.00
N ALA A 39 -7.67 17.14 14.37
CA ALA A 39 -6.71 16.34 15.13
C ALA A 39 -5.40 16.12 14.37
N GLU A 40 -5.47 15.76 13.08
CA GLU A 40 -4.29 15.57 12.25
C GLU A 40 -3.62 16.91 11.89
N LEU A 41 -4.40 17.96 11.62
CA LEU A 41 -3.87 19.30 11.38
C LEU A 41 -3.10 19.86 12.59
N THR A 42 -3.61 19.61 13.81
CA THR A 42 -2.92 19.98 15.06
C THR A 42 -1.57 19.26 15.16
N LYS A 43 -1.50 17.96 14.82
CA LYS A 43 -0.24 17.20 14.84
C LYS A 43 0.76 17.69 13.79
N LEU A 44 0.28 18.05 12.60
CA LEU A 44 1.12 18.48 11.49
C LEU A 44 1.68 19.90 11.65
N THR A 45 0.88 20.81 12.19
CA THR A 45 1.22 22.25 12.24
C THR A 45 1.64 22.73 13.62
N GLY A 46 1.32 21.98 14.69
CA GLY A 46 1.49 22.43 16.07
C GLY A 46 0.50 23.52 16.51
N LEU A 47 -0.42 23.94 15.64
CA LEU A 47 -1.41 24.99 15.94
C LEU A 47 -2.53 24.44 16.82
N SER A 48 -3.09 25.30 17.67
CA SER A 48 -4.18 24.91 18.56
C SER A 48 -5.46 24.56 17.78
N ARG A 49 -6.27 23.65 18.33
CA ARG A 49 -7.58 23.32 17.74
C ARG A 49 -8.46 24.56 17.54
N GLY A 50 -8.43 25.47 18.52
CA GLY A 50 -9.17 26.74 18.47
C GLY A 50 -8.78 27.61 17.28
N PHE A 51 -7.50 27.61 16.88
CA PHE A 51 -7.05 28.37 15.71
C PHE A 51 -7.79 27.96 14.43
N PHE A 52 -7.97 26.65 14.21
CA PHE A 52 -8.69 26.11 13.04
C PHE A 52 -10.19 26.41 13.02
N TYR A 53 -10.81 26.69 14.17
CA TYR A 53 -12.23 27.02 14.26
C TYR A 53 -12.50 28.52 14.30
N ASN A 54 -11.58 29.30 14.86
CA ASN A 54 -11.79 30.73 15.12
C ASN A 54 -11.31 31.61 13.96
N ASN A 55 -10.31 31.17 13.20
CA ASN A 55 -9.88 31.89 12.02
C ASN A 55 -10.84 31.60 10.85
N PRO A 56 -11.60 32.59 10.35
CA PRO A 56 -12.64 32.37 9.35
C PRO A 56 -12.07 31.85 8.02
N ASN A 57 -10.91 32.35 7.59
CA ASN A 57 -10.26 31.93 6.35
C ASN A 57 -9.84 30.46 6.42
N VAL A 58 -9.18 30.07 7.51
CA VAL A 58 -8.77 28.67 7.73
C VAL A 58 -9.98 27.76 7.82
N LYS A 59 -11.03 28.18 8.54
CA LYS A 59 -12.27 27.41 8.67
C LYS A 59 -12.96 27.20 7.33
N GLN A 60 -13.05 28.25 6.52
CA GLN A 60 -13.66 28.21 5.18
C GLN A 60 -12.92 27.23 4.28
N VAL A 61 -11.59 27.37 4.14
CA VAL A 61 -10.76 26.47 3.32
C VAL A 61 -10.86 25.03 3.81
N MET A 62 -10.83 24.81 5.14
CA MET A 62 -11.00 23.48 5.71
C MET A 62 -12.36 22.86 5.37
N MET A 63 -13.45 23.64 5.43
CA MET A 63 -14.79 23.15 5.11
C MET A 63 -14.91 22.82 3.62
N GLU A 64 -14.45 23.73 2.75
CA GLU A 64 -14.49 23.53 1.29
C GLU A 64 -13.71 22.29 0.87
N LEU A 65 -12.48 22.12 1.35
CA LEU A 65 -11.67 20.95 0.98
C LEU A 65 -12.18 19.65 1.60
N LYS A 66 -12.82 19.70 2.78
CA LYS A 66 -13.52 18.54 3.35
C LYS A 66 -14.73 18.13 2.51
N GLU A 67 -15.48 19.09 2.01
CA GLU A 67 -16.62 18.83 1.14
C GLU A 67 -16.16 18.23 -0.19
N LYS A 68 -15.10 18.79 -0.80
CA LYS A 68 -14.47 18.22 -1.99
C LYS A 68 -13.88 16.83 -1.78
N GLN A 69 -13.55 16.45 -0.54
CA GLN A 69 -13.12 15.09 -0.19
C GLN A 69 -14.28 14.09 -0.08
N GLN A 70 -15.54 14.54 -0.03
CA GLN A 70 -16.68 13.63 0.05
C GLN A 70 -16.74 12.75 -1.21
N GLY A 71 -16.91 11.44 -0.99
CA GLY A 71 -16.91 10.46 -2.07
C GLY A 71 -15.53 10.05 -2.59
N MET A 72 -14.45 10.72 -2.16
CA MET A 72 -13.08 10.29 -2.49
C MET A 72 -12.66 9.10 -1.62
N ILE A 73 -11.90 8.16 -2.20
CA ILE A 73 -11.24 7.11 -1.42
C ILE A 73 -10.07 7.76 -0.68
N LEU A 74 -10.25 7.94 0.63
CA LEU A 74 -9.24 8.54 1.49
C LEU A 74 -8.17 7.50 1.86
N ARG A 75 -6.90 7.89 1.73
CA ARG A 75 -5.76 7.13 2.26
C ARG A 75 -5.79 7.15 3.78
N ASN A 76 -5.71 5.96 4.36
CA ASN A 76 -5.50 5.79 5.78
C ASN A 76 -4.04 5.32 6.00
N PRO A 77 -3.17 6.13 6.65
CA PRO A 77 -1.78 5.74 6.87
C PRO A 77 -1.61 4.38 7.57
N LYS A 78 -2.58 3.98 8.41
CA LYS A 78 -2.59 2.65 9.02
C LYS A 78 -2.89 1.54 8.01
N SER A 79 -3.81 1.78 7.07
CA SER A 79 -4.09 0.80 6.00
C SER A 79 -2.90 0.64 5.08
N ASP A 80 -2.17 1.71 4.78
CA ASP A 80 -0.98 1.65 3.92
C ASP A 80 0.13 0.78 4.56
N ALA A 81 0.34 0.92 5.87
CA ALA A 81 1.30 0.08 6.61
C ALA A 81 0.87 -1.39 6.64
N ILE A 82 -0.43 -1.66 6.85
CA ILE A 82 -0.98 -3.02 6.84
C ILE A 82 -0.87 -3.63 5.44
N ALA A 83 -1.22 -2.88 4.38
CA ALA A 83 -1.11 -3.33 3.00
C ALA A 83 0.33 -3.71 2.64
N LYS A 84 1.31 -2.88 3.01
CA LYS A 84 2.73 -3.18 2.80
C LYS A 84 3.19 -4.44 3.55
N ALA A 85 2.73 -4.62 4.80
CA ALA A 85 3.04 -5.82 5.57
C ALA A 85 2.38 -7.08 4.95
N GLN A 86 1.16 -6.94 4.42
CA GLN A 86 0.45 -8.02 3.73
C GLN A 86 1.14 -8.39 2.42
N GLU A 87 1.56 -7.42 1.61
CA GLU A 87 2.34 -7.67 0.38
C GLU A 87 3.63 -8.43 0.67
N ALA A 88 4.37 -8.03 1.71
CA ALA A 88 5.58 -8.74 2.13
C ALA A 88 5.28 -10.20 2.56
N ARG A 89 4.14 -10.41 3.23
CA ARG A 89 3.68 -11.74 3.63
C ARG A 89 3.28 -12.60 2.41
N ILE A 90 2.55 -12.03 1.46
CA ILE A 90 2.17 -12.71 0.21
C ILE A 90 3.43 -13.13 -0.53
N LYS A 91 4.38 -12.22 -0.73
CA LYS A 91 5.65 -12.52 -1.40
C LYS A 91 6.42 -13.65 -0.69
N SER A 92 6.43 -13.66 0.64
CA SER A 92 7.06 -14.74 1.41
C SER A 92 6.33 -16.08 1.24
N LEU A 93 4.99 -16.07 1.19
CA LEU A 93 4.18 -17.27 0.96
C LEU A 93 4.33 -17.80 -0.47
N GLU A 94 4.36 -16.92 -1.47
CA GLU A 94 4.65 -17.27 -2.87
C GLU A 94 6.02 -17.91 -3.02
N GLN A 95 7.04 -17.37 -2.35
CA GLN A 95 8.38 -17.98 -2.32
C GLN A 95 8.32 -19.38 -1.70
N LYS A 96 7.69 -19.52 -0.52
CA LYS A 96 7.54 -20.84 0.13
C LYS A 96 6.77 -21.83 -0.75
N LEU A 97 5.73 -21.38 -1.44
CA LEU A 97 5.00 -22.20 -2.40
C LEU A 97 5.90 -22.64 -3.55
N SER A 98 6.64 -21.71 -4.15
CA SER A 98 7.62 -22.01 -5.21
C SER A 98 8.67 -23.02 -4.75
N ASP A 99 9.20 -22.87 -3.54
CA ASP A 99 10.20 -23.78 -2.97
C ASP A 99 9.59 -25.14 -2.61
N SER A 100 8.31 -25.18 -2.22
CA SER A 100 7.61 -26.40 -1.81
C SER A 100 7.01 -27.20 -2.95
N VAL A 101 6.74 -26.57 -4.11
CA VAL A 101 6.24 -27.27 -5.30
C VAL A 101 7.46 -27.83 -6.03
N PRO A 102 7.74 -29.14 -5.94
CA PRO A 102 8.91 -29.72 -6.57
C PRO A 102 8.55 -29.97 -8.04
N LYS A 103 8.33 -28.90 -8.82
CA LYS A 103 8.02 -29.00 -10.25
C LYS A 103 9.09 -29.83 -10.97
N ASN A 104 10.34 -29.65 -10.58
CA ASN A 104 11.47 -30.41 -11.11
C ASN A 104 11.40 -31.90 -10.72
N GLU A 105 10.99 -32.25 -9.50
CA GLU A 105 10.87 -33.67 -9.11
C GLU A 105 9.70 -34.32 -9.85
N TYR A 106 8.57 -33.63 -9.96
CA TYR A 106 7.42 -34.09 -10.73
C TYR A 106 7.78 -34.34 -12.21
N GLU A 107 8.43 -33.37 -12.87
CA GLU A 107 8.90 -33.52 -14.26
C GLU A 107 9.91 -34.66 -14.41
N SER A 108 10.85 -34.79 -13.47
CA SER A 108 11.83 -35.87 -13.49
C SER A 108 11.20 -37.25 -13.31
N LEU A 109 10.17 -37.34 -12.45
CA LEU A 109 9.43 -38.57 -12.19
C LEU A 109 8.57 -38.95 -13.39
N GLN A 110 7.97 -37.96 -14.05
CA GLN A 110 7.17 -38.16 -15.26
C GLN A 110 8.02 -38.68 -16.42
N LYS A 111 9.22 -38.14 -16.65
CA LYS A 111 10.16 -38.66 -17.66
C LYS A 111 10.57 -40.11 -17.35
N LYS A 112 10.92 -40.42 -16.10
CA LYS A 112 11.26 -41.80 -15.70
C LYS A 112 10.12 -42.77 -15.92
N TYR A 113 8.88 -42.35 -15.65
CA TYR A 113 7.70 -43.15 -15.90
C TYR A 113 7.51 -43.47 -17.39
N GLU A 114 7.64 -42.47 -18.27
CA GLU A 114 7.56 -42.66 -19.72
C GLU A 114 8.66 -43.60 -20.25
N GLU A 115 9.91 -43.40 -19.82
CA GLU A 115 11.03 -44.28 -20.17
C GLU A 115 10.78 -45.73 -19.76
N LEU A 116 10.24 -45.93 -18.54
CA LEU A 116 9.95 -47.25 -18.02
C LEU A 116 8.79 -47.92 -18.78
N GLN A 117 7.77 -47.16 -19.17
CA GLN A 117 6.65 -47.64 -19.97
C GLN A 117 7.11 -48.10 -21.36
N VAL A 118 8.04 -47.37 -21.98
CA VAL A 118 8.65 -47.76 -23.26
C VAL A 118 9.45 -49.05 -23.11
N LYS A 119 10.33 -49.14 -22.10
CA LYS A 119 11.13 -50.35 -21.82
C LYS A 119 10.26 -51.57 -21.57
N TYR A 120 9.20 -51.43 -20.77
CA TYR A 120 8.24 -52.51 -20.50
C TYR A 120 7.56 -53.00 -21.78
N SER A 121 7.16 -52.07 -22.65
CA SER A 121 6.53 -52.40 -23.94
C SER A 121 7.47 -53.14 -24.89
N GLN A 122 8.74 -52.73 -24.96
CA GLN A 122 9.77 -53.40 -25.75
C GLN A 122 10.07 -54.81 -25.22
N MET A 123 10.19 -54.95 -23.90
CA MET A 123 10.45 -56.23 -23.26
C MET A 123 9.30 -57.20 -23.50
N LYS A 124 8.04 -56.76 -23.33
CA LYS A 124 6.85 -57.58 -23.61
C LYS A 124 6.82 -58.08 -25.06
N LYS A 125 7.16 -57.21 -26.03
CA LYS A 125 7.26 -57.60 -27.45
C LYS A 125 8.38 -58.62 -27.70
N GLY A 126 9.56 -58.41 -27.11
CA GLY A 126 10.70 -59.32 -27.23
C GLY A 126 10.44 -60.69 -26.60
N THR A 127 9.78 -60.74 -25.44
CA THR A 127 9.38 -62.01 -24.81
C THR A 127 8.34 -62.75 -25.66
N LEU A 128 7.39 -62.02 -26.26
CA LEU A 128 6.40 -62.60 -27.17
C LEU A 128 7.06 -63.23 -28.41
N LEU A 129 8.05 -62.55 -28.98
CA LEU A 129 8.79 -63.01 -30.16
C LEU A 129 9.60 -64.29 -29.84
N LYS A 130 10.27 -64.33 -28.68
CA LYS A 130 11.01 -65.50 -28.22
C LYS A 130 10.12 -66.72 -27.98
N MET A 131 8.88 -66.53 -27.54
CA MET A 131 7.91 -67.62 -27.39
C MET A 131 7.45 -68.18 -28.74
N TYR A 132 7.42 -67.36 -29.80
CA TYR A 132 7.11 -67.80 -31.16
C TYR A 132 8.27 -68.57 -31.81
N ASP A 133 9.53 -68.21 -31.53
CA ASP A 133 10.71 -68.90 -32.06
C ASP A 133 10.96 -70.29 -31.42
N GLN A 134 10.27 -70.60 -30.31
CA GLN A 134 10.38 -71.87 -29.57
C GLN A 134 9.27 -72.89 -29.90
N LEU A 135 8.36 -72.56 -30.81
CA LEU A 135 7.31 -73.43 -31.38
C LEU A 135 7.74 -74.00 -32.73
#